data_AF-A0A1E3VNY8-F1
#
_entry.id   AF-A0A1E3VNY8-F1
#
_cell.length_a   1.000
_cell.length_b   1.000
_cell.length_c   1.000
_cell.angle_alpha   90.00
_cell.angle_beta   90.00
_cell.angle_gamma   90.00
#
_symmetry.space_group_name_H-M   'P 1'
#
loop_
_entity.id
_entity.type
_entity.pdbx_description
1 polymer ?
#
loop_
_entity_poly.entity_id
_entity_poly.type
_entity_poly.pdbx_seq_one_letter_code
_entity_poly.pdbx_strand_id
1 'polypeptide(L)'
;MGTINIAVRVSAGLTEAALVEALTIAAQARTAAVMEARWSLPEGVATGTGTDCIALAAPMEGHGETVAFAGLHTEVGEALGRAVYDAVARGADNWLATRPDLGPAPCVSK
;
A
#
# COMPACT_ATOMS: atom_id res chain seq x y z
N MET A 1 0.50 13.73 13.40
CA MET A 1 -0.58 12.93 12.80
C MET A 1 -0.58 13.18 11.30
N GLY A 2 -0.37 12.13 10.50
CA GLY A 2 -0.39 12.18 9.04
C GLY A 2 -1.53 11.34 8.46
N THR A 3 -1.63 11.28 7.13
CA THR A 3 -2.59 10.42 6.41
C THR A 3 -1.89 9.80 5.20
N ILE A 4 -2.15 8.52 4.92
CA ILE A 4 -1.67 7.85 3.71
C ILE A 4 -2.85 7.70 2.74
N ASN A 5 -2.80 8.46 1.64
CA ASN A 5 -3.79 8.36 0.57
C ASN A 5 -3.12 7.75 -0.66
N ILE A 6 -3.64 6.61 -1.10
CA ILE A 6 -3.14 5.86 -2.25
C ILE A 6 -4.16 5.96 -3.36
N ALA A 7 -3.72 6.41 -4.53
CA ALA A 7 -4.45 6.28 -5.78
C ALA A 7 -3.67 5.35 -6.69
N VAL A 8 -4.30 4.28 -7.15
CA VAL A 8 -3.64 3.28 -8.00
C VAL A 8 -4.54 2.88 -9.15
N ARG A 9 -3.95 2.79 -10.34
CA ARG A 9 -4.64 2.37 -11.56
C ARG A 9 -3.95 1.15 -12.14
N VAL A 10 -4.74 0.11 -12.42
CA VAL A 10 -4.27 -1.06 -13.16
C VAL A 10 -4.59 -0.92 -14.65
N SER A 11 -3.87 -1.65 -15.51
CA SER A 11 -4.08 -1.64 -16.96
C SER A 11 -5.12 -2.65 -17.44
N ALA A 12 -5.41 -3.68 -16.65
CA ALA A 12 -6.39 -4.73 -16.97
C ALA A 12 -7.74 -4.43 -16.33
N GLY A 13 -8.83 -4.76 -17.03
CA GLY A 13 -10.16 -4.76 -16.41
C GLY A 13 -10.21 -5.79 -15.29
N LEU A 14 -10.95 -5.51 -14.22
CA LEU A 14 -11.07 -6.39 -13.06
C LEU A 14 -12.53 -6.66 -12.78
N THR A 15 -12.87 -7.92 -12.50
CA THR A 15 -14.17 -8.26 -11.90
C THR A 15 -14.28 -7.67 -10.50
N GLU A 16 -15.49 -7.62 -9.94
CA GLU A 16 -15.68 -7.20 -8.54
C GLU A 16 -14.82 -8.01 -7.54
N ALA A 17 -14.72 -9.32 -7.75
CA ALA A 17 -13.87 -10.18 -6.92
C ALA A 17 -12.39 -9.79 -7.02
N ALA A 18 -11.89 -9.58 -8.24
CA ALA A 18 -10.52 -9.15 -8.47
C ALA A 18 -10.26 -7.73 -7.91
N LEU A 19 -11.24 -6.83 -7.94
CA LEU A 19 -11.13 -5.50 -7.31
C LEU A 19 -10.96 -5.60 -5.79
N VAL A 20 -11.70 -6.49 -5.13
CA VAL A 20 -11.59 -6.74 -3.68
C VAL A 20 -10.23 -7.34 -3.32
N GLU A 21 -9.75 -8.32 -4.08
CA GLU A 21 -8.41 -8.88 -3.91
C GLU A 21 -7.31 -7.83 -4.12
N ALA A 22 -7.45 -7.02 -5.16
CA ALA A 22 -6.52 -5.94 -5.47
C ALA A 22 -6.46 -4.88 -4.34
N LEU A 23 -7.61 -4.46 -3.82
CA LEU A 23 -7.69 -3.56 -2.65
C LEU A 23 -7.02 -4.17 -1.42
N THR A 24 -7.22 -5.47 -1.20
CA THR A 24 -6.60 -6.20 -0.08
C THR A 24 -5.07 -6.21 -0.21
N ILE A 25 -4.55 -6.48 -1.41
CA ILE A 25 -3.11 -6.45 -1.70
C ILE A 25 -2.53 -5.05 -1.53
N ALA A 26 -3.23 -4.01 -2.01
CA ALA A 26 -2.79 -2.63 -1.82
C ALA A 26 -2.70 -2.26 -0.32
N ALA A 27 -3.68 -2.69 0.49
CA ALA A 27 -3.66 -2.47 1.94
C ALA A 27 -2.50 -3.21 2.62
N GLN A 28 -2.24 -4.46 2.23
CA GLN A 28 -1.10 -5.25 2.74
C GLN A 28 0.23 -4.61 2.37
N ALA A 29 0.41 -4.22 1.11
CA ALA A 29 1.62 -3.56 0.62
C ALA A 29 1.91 -2.25 1.36
N ARG A 30 0.88 -1.41 1.54
CA ARG A 30 0.98 -0.20 2.36
C ARG A 30 1.40 -0.51 3.79
N THR A 31 0.78 -1.52 4.40
CA THR A 31 1.06 -1.89 5.79
C THR A 31 2.50 -2.36 5.94
N ALA A 32 2.97 -3.21 5.03
CA ALA A 32 4.36 -3.68 5.01
C ALA A 32 5.35 -2.52 4.91
N ALA A 33 5.14 -1.60 3.96
CA ALA A 33 6.00 -0.42 3.80
C ALA A 33 6.02 0.47 5.07
N VAL A 34 4.87 0.69 5.70
CA VAL A 34 4.78 1.49 6.94
C VAL A 34 5.51 0.80 8.10
N MET A 35 5.35 -0.52 8.25
CA MET A 35 6.02 -1.29 9.31
C MET A 35 7.54 -1.31 9.11
N GLU A 36 8.00 -1.39 7.87
CA GLU A 36 9.42 -1.40 7.53
C GLU A 36 10.11 -0.05 7.63
N ALA A 37 9.35 1.06 7.48
CA ALA A 37 9.85 2.40 7.79
C ALA A 37 10.21 2.57 9.28
N ARG A 38 9.77 1.66 10.16
CA ARG A 38 10.19 1.53 11.57
C ARG A 38 10.23 2.86 12.34
N TRP A 39 9.29 3.75 12.13
CA TRP A 39 9.25 5.02 12.85
C TRP A 39 8.54 4.86 14.20
N SER A 40 9.04 5.58 15.22
CA SER A 40 8.61 5.41 16.60
C SER A 40 7.29 6.12 16.86
N LEU A 41 6.24 5.34 17.15
CA LEU A 41 5.00 5.84 17.75
C LEU A 41 4.92 5.42 19.23
N PRO A 42 4.41 6.28 20.13
CA PRO A 42 4.14 5.91 21.52
C PRO A 42 3.22 4.68 21.65
N GLU A 43 2.34 4.47 20.67
CA GLU A 43 1.31 3.43 20.67
C GLU A 43 1.81 2.07 20.15
N GLY A 44 3.04 1.99 19.63
CA GLY A 44 3.65 0.76 19.11
C GLY A 44 3.93 0.78 17.60
N VAL A 45 3.92 -0.38 16.96
CA VAL A 45 4.22 -0.51 15.52
C VAL A 45 3.06 0.03 14.69
N ALA A 46 3.34 1.00 13.83
CA ALA A 46 2.36 1.56 12.90
C ALA A 46 2.01 0.54 11.79
N THR A 47 0.73 0.41 11.47
CA THR A 47 0.23 -0.25 10.25
C THR A 47 -0.33 0.74 9.23
N GLY A 48 -0.37 2.02 9.62
CA GLY A 48 -0.99 3.13 8.91
C GLY A 48 -1.09 4.35 9.82
N THR A 49 -1.99 5.28 9.49
CA THR A 49 -2.24 6.48 10.31
C THR A 49 -3.68 6.56 10.86
N GLY A 50 -4.53 5.57 10.56
CA GLY A 50 -5.92 5.51 11.02
C GLY A 50 -6.93 6.28 10.17
N THR A 51 -6.47 7.14 9.26
CA THR A 51 -7.29 7.87 8.28
C THR A 51 -6.86 7.58 6.85
N ASP A 52 -6.20 6.44 6.64
CA ASP A 52 -5.69 6.06 5.33
C ASP A 52 -6.82 5.71 4.37
N CYS A 53 -6.66 6.05 3.09
CA CYS A 53 -7.63 5.75 2.04
C CYS A 53 -6.92 5.16 0.81
N ILE A 54 -7.60 4.22 0.14
CA ILE A 54 -7.14 3.60 -1.10
C ILE A 54 -8.23 3.77 -2.14
N ALA A 55 -7.88 4.45 -3.24
CA ALA A 55 -8.68 4.53 -4.44
C ALA A 55 -8.05 3.65 -5.53
N LEU A 56 -8.79 2.64 -5.97
CA LEU A 56 -8.35 1.73 -7.03
C LEU A 56 -9.20 1.93 -8.29
N ALA A 57 -8.53 2.12 -9.41
CA ALA A 57 -9.15 2.29 -10.71
C ALA A 57 -8.72 1.16 -11.68
N ALA A 58 -9.69 0.59 -12.36
CA ALA A 58 -9.49 -0.37 -13.45
C ALA A 58 -10.33 0.06 -14.66
N PRO A 59 -9.94 -0.32 -15.90
CA PRO A 59 -10.82 -0.26 -17.05
C PRO A 59 -12.16 -0.95 -16.76
N MET A 60 -13.24 -0.42 -17.34
CA MET A 60 -14.57 -1.04 -17.23
C MET A 60 -14.57 -2.41 -17.91
N GLU A 61 -15.39 -3.33 -17.37
CA GLU A 61 -15.63 -4.62 -18.01
C GLU A 61 -16.07 -4.44 -19.48
N GLY A 62 -15.50 -5.24 -20.38
CA GLY A 62 -15.76 -5.14 -21.82
C GLY A 62 -14.82 -4.20 -22.59
N HIS A 63 -13.95 -3.44 -21.92
CA HIS A 63 -12.90 -2.65 -22.56
C HIS A 63 -11.52 -3.33 -22.45
N GLY A 64 -11.39 -4.51 -23.07
CA GLY A 64 -10.16 -5.31 -23.09
C GLY A 64 -10.27 -6.60 -22.29
N GLU A 65 -9.11 -7.15 -21.89
CA GLU A 65 -9.06 -8.33 -21.04
C GLU A 65 -9.55 -7.99 -19.62
N THR A 66 -10.53 -8.76 -19.14
CA THR A 66 -11.01 -8.70 -17.75
C THR A 66 -10.44 -9.88 -16.98
N VAL A 67 -9.70 -9.58 -15.93
CA VAL A 67 -9.08 -10.58 -15.05
C VAL A 67 -10.04 -10.92 -13.91
N ALA A 68 -10.22 -12.22 -13.67
CA ALA A 68 -11.16 -12.74 -12.68
C ALA A 68 -10.60 -12.73 -11.24
N PHE A 69 -9.27 -12.74 -11.07
CA PHE A 69 -8.58 -12.81 -9.78
C PHE A 69 -7.32 -11.94 -9.80
N ALA A 70 -7.04 -11.23 -8.70
CA ALA A 70 -5.88 -10.36 -8.56
C ALA A 70 -4.90 -10.84 -7.49
N GLY A 71 -4.96 -12.10 -7.06
CA GLY A 71 -4.07 -12.67 -6.04
C GLY A 71 -2.56 -12.43 -6.30
N LEU A 72 -1.74 -12.58 -5.26
CA LEU A 72 -0.28 -12.30 -5.28
C LEU A 72 0.54 -13.15 -6.27
N HIS A 73 -0.05 -14.19 -6.86
CA HIS A 73 0.57 -15.00 -7.91
C HIS A 73 0.05 -14.66 -9.32
N THR A 74 -0.66 -13.55 -9.46
CA THR A 74 -1.11 -13.00 -10.74
C THR A 74 -0.24 -11.81 -11.09
N GLU A 75 -0.04 -11.56 -12.38
CA GLU A 75 0.76 -10.42 -12.85
C GLU A 75 0.23 -9.08 -12.33
N VAL A 76 -1.10 -8.92 -12.31
CA VAL A 76 -1.75 -7.71 -11.79
C VAL A 76 -1.54 -7.55 -10.28
N GLY A 77 -1.66 -8.64 -9.50
CA GLY A 77 -1.46 -8.63 -8.06
C GLY A 77 -0.03 -8.29 -7.66
N GLU A 78 0.96 -8.93 -8.31
CA GLU A 78 2.38 -8.64 -8.08
C GLU A 78 2.74 -7.20 -8.44
N ALA A 79 2.30 -6.73 -9.62
CA ALA A 79 2.57 -5.38 -10.09
C ALA A 79 1.94 -4.34 -9.17
N LEU A 80 0.68 -4.53 -8.78
CA LEU A 80 -0.05 -3.66 -7.87
C LEU A 80 0.63 -3.59 -6.50
N GLY A 81 0.92 -4.75 -5.91
CA GLY A 81 1.54 -4.85 -4.58
C GLY A 81 2.88 -4.14 -4.55
N ARG A 82 3.75 -4.41 -5.54
CA ARG A 82 5.06 -3.75 -5.65
C ARG A 82 4.92 -2.24 -5.86
N ALA A 83 4.05 -1.80 -6.76
CA ALA A 83 3.86 -0.37 -7.03
C ALA A 83 3.37 0.40 -5.80
N VAL A 84 2.42 -0.17 -5.05
CA VAL A 84 1.90 0.45 -3.82
C VAL A 84 2.97 0.46 -2.72
N TYR A 85 3.66 -0.65 -2.49
CA TYR A 85 4.74 -0.73 -1.51
C TYR A 85 5.81 0.34 -1.79
N ASP A 86 6.33 0.39 -3.02
CA ASP A 86 7.39 1.32 -3.40
C ASP A 86 6.95 2.78 -3.25
N ALA A 87 5.70 3.09 -3.60
CA ALA A 87 5.15 4.44 -3.45
C ALA A 87 5.01 4.86 -1.98
N VAL A 88 4.53 3.96 -1.13
CA VAL A 88 4.36 4.22 0.30
C VAL A 88 5.70 4.32 1.00
N ALA A 89 6.66 3.44 0.69
CA ALA A 89 8.01 3.49 1.25
C ALA A 89 8.69 4.84 0.96
N ARG A 90 8.70 5.27 -0.31
CA ARG A 90 9.22 6.61 -0.68
C ARG A 90 8.46 7.74 0.00
N GLY A 91 7.14 7.63 0.11
CA GLY A 91 6.31 8.62 0.80
C GLY A 91 6.64 8.73 2.28
N ALA A 92 6.84 7.60 2.96
CA ALA A 92 7.23 7.51 4.35
C ALA A 92 8.63 8.12 4.56
N ASP A 93 9.61 7.76 3.74
CA ASP A 93 10.97 8.31 3.81
C ASP A 93 10.97 9.83 3.66
N ASN A 94 10.26 10.35 2.66
CA ASN A 94 10.13 11.79 2.43
C ASN A 94 9.46 12.49 3.62
N TRP A 95 8.44 11.88 4.20
CA TRP A 95 7.74 12.45 5.36
C TRP A 95 8.63 12.43 6.61
N LEU A 96 9.35 11.34 6.87
CA LEU A 96 10.30 11.22 7.98
C LEU A 96 11.45 12.22 7.88
N ALA A 97 11.92 12.53 6.67
CA ALA A 97 12.91 13.59 6.46
C ALA A 97 12.42 14.98 6.93
N THR A 98 11.09 15.21 6.94
CA THR A 98 10.48 16.44 7.52
C THR A 98 10.23 16.34 9.03
N ARG A 99 10.41 15.16 9.61
CA ARG A 99 10.11 14.81 11.01
C ARG A 99 11.30 14.13 11.69
N PRO A 100 12.43 14.85 11.89
CA PRO A 100 13.59 14.30 12.58
C PRO A 100 13.30 13.91 14.04
N ASP A 101 12.21 14.43 14.62
CA ASP A 101 11.69 14.04 15.94
C ASP A 101 11.18 12.59 16.00
N LEU A 102 10.86 12.00 14.85
CA LEU A 102 10.29 10.65 14.71
C LEU A 102 11.28 9.67 14.09
N GLY A 103 12.58 9.87 14.35
CA GLY A 103 13.66 9.01 13.87
C GLY A 103 13.41 7.51 14.09
N PRO A 104 14.17 6.64 13.40
CA PRO A 104 13.90 5.21 13.40
C PRO A 104 13.89 4.65 14.83
N ALA A 105 12.85 3.86 15.11
CA ALA A 105 12.67 3.19 16.39
C ALA A 105 13.91 2.35 16.71
N PRO A 106 14.39 2.36 17.97
CA PRO A 106 15.56 1.59 18.35
C PRO A 106 15.35 0.10 18.05
N CYS A 107 16.37 -0.56 17.48
CA CYS A 107 16.33 -2.00 17.27
C CYS A 107 16.14 -2.69 18.63
N VAL A 108 15.03 -3.42 18.78
CA VAL A 108 14.82 -4.27 19.96
C VAL A 108 15.79 -5.45 19.85
N SER A 109 16.91 -5.39 20.57
CA SER A 109 17.80 -6.53 20.75
C SER A 109 17.01 -7.67 21.41
N LYS A 110 16.95 -8.83 20.73
CA LYS A 110 16.51 -10.08 21.34
C LYS A 110 17.43 -10.48 22.49
#